data_AF-A0A602CA50-F1
#
_entry.id   AF-A0A602CA50-F1
#
_cell.length_a   1.000
_cell.length_b   1.000
_cell.length_c   1.000
_cell.angle_alpha   90.00
_cell.angle_beta   90.00
_cell.angle_gamma   90.00
#
_symmetry.space_group_name_H-M   'P 1'
#
loop_
_entity.id
_entity.type
_entity.pdbx_description
1 polymer ?
#
loop_
_entity_poly.entity_id
_entity_poly.type
_entity_poly.pdbx_seq_one_letter_code
_entity_poly.pdbx_strand_id
1 'polypeptide(L)'
;YPTSGAATAQTLMSSCSALDDCISDSFSGFSIDGVADFVQNDVIGNASIMLGYVSDAMKVVDSAVSDAARLLQGDISVLLPPPSSGKNFVEQVQKMWRTGKRLYGNASDLVTMIKTLSGVSLGSDLQPRGVWKTDSKTTATATQQRNVVASTLRTTAISEAAYAVTRLPAPTISAVMQNAAVGQATTPAQSTGWPSVTHPALNNAPAVKNTVDLPTWEELTDIRDTLNTAIDKELSRTTSDALFLALRRVKADLNADINTRLEQSARIIQRTPDEVLPALVLAATWFDNAARDADIIRRNAITHPGFVPVIPLKVPVQ
;
A
#
# COMPACT_ATOMS: atom_id res chain seq x y z
N TYR A 1 26.11 4.69 0.99
CA TYR A 1 25.20 5.34 0.04
C TYR A 1 23.82 4.68 0.17
N PRO A 2 22.71 5.44 0.18
CA PRO A 2 21.37 4.85 0.17
C PRO A 2 21.18 4.00 -1.10
N THR A 3 20.53 2.86 -0.99
CA THR A 3 20.15 2.04 -2.15
C THR A 3 19.07 2.79 -2.95
N SER A 4 19.09 2.68 -4.28
CA SER A 4 18.19 3.44 -5.18
C SER A 4 16.71 3.35 -4.75
N GLY A 5 16.26 2.17 -4.30
CA GLY A 5 14.87 1.95 -3.84
C GLY A 5 14.49 2.69 -2.55
N ALA A 6 15.43 2.95 -1.64
CA ALA A 6 15.14 3.72 -0.43
C ALA A 6 14.98 5.22 -0.75
N ALA A 7 15.69 5.73 -1.76
CA ALA A 7 15.59 7.11 -2.20
C ALA A 7 14.24 7.39 -2.88
N THR A 8 13.79 6.50 -3.76
CA THR A 8 12.50 6.67 -4.47
C THR A 8 11.30 6.55 -3.53
N ALA A 9 11.34 5.63 -2.56
CA ALA A 9 10.32 5.54 -1.51
C ALA A 9 10.23 6.83 -0.67
N GLN A 10 11.36 7.44 -0.32
CA GLN A 10 11.41 8.70 0.42
C GLN A 10 10.84 9.87 -0.41
N THR A 11 11.14 9.92 -1.71
CA THR A 11 10.56 10.92 -2.63
C THR A 11 9.04 10.77 -2.72
N LEU A 12 8.55 9.54 -2.89
CA LEU A 12 7.11 9.26 -2.90
C LEU A 12 6.44 9.69 -1.58
N MET A 13 7.07 9.39 -0.44
CA MET A 13 6.56 9.82 0.87
C MET A 13 6.43 11.35 0.97
N SER A 14 7.44 12.10 0.52
CA SER A 14 7.37 13.56 0.49
C SER A 14 6.27 14.08 -0.44
N SER A 15 6.04 13.42 -1.57
CA SER A 15 4.96 13.77 -2.49
C SER A 15 3.57 13.46 -1.93
N CYS A 16 3.40 12.37 -1.17
CA CYS A 16 2.16 12.12 -0.43
C CYS A 16 1.91 13.18 0.64
N SER A 17 2.93 13.62 1.39
CA SER A 17 2.78 14.72 2.35
C SER A 17 2.37 16.02 1.67
N ALA A 18 2.97 16.37 0.53
CA ALA A 18 2.57 17.56 -0.23
C ALA A 18 1.14 17.45 -0.78
N LEU A 19 0.71 16.24 -1.18
CA LEU A 19 -0.67 15.98 -1.58
C LEU A 19 -1.63 16.16 -0.39
N ASP A 20 -1.29 15.65 0.79
CA ASP A 20 -2.08 15.81 2.02
C ASP A 20 -2.30 17.30 2.36
N ASP A 21 -1.27 18.14 2.22
CA ASP A 21 -1.37 19.59 2.39
C ASP A 21 -2.30 20.22 1.35
N CYS A 22 -2.15 19.86 0.06
CA CYS A 22 -3.02 20.35 -1.02
C CYS A 22 -4.49 19.91 -0.86
N ILE A 23 -4.74 18.74 -0.29
CA ILE A 23 -6.09 18.26 0.04
C ILE A 23 -6.71 19.14 1.13
N SER A 24 -5.94 19.43 2.18
CA SER A 24 -6.38 20.31 3.27
C SER A 24 -6.76 21.70 2.75
N ASP A 25 -5.93 22.27 1.88
CA ASP A 25 -6.18 23.56 1.23
C ASP A 25 -7.38 23.51 0.28
N SER A 26 -7.53 22.44 -0.52
CA SER A 26 -8.67 22.29 -1.44
C SER A 26 -10.01 22.18 -0.70
N PHE A 27 -10.01 21.59 0.50
CA PHE A 27 -11.21 21.47 1.33
C PHE A 27 -11.59 22.78 2.03
N SER A 28 -10.75 23.82 1.99
CA SER A 28 -11.12 25.16 2.49
C SER A 28 -12.32 25.77 1.75
N GLY A 29 -12.65 25.29 0.54
CA GLY A 29 -13.86 25.66 -0.19
C GLY A 29 -15.16 25.04 0.37
N PHE A 30 -15.08 24.12 1.33
CA PHE A 30 -16.24 23.59 2.02
C PHE A 30 -16.83 24.65 2.95
N SER A 31 -18.12 24.93 2.79
CA SER A 31 -18.85 25.77 3.75
C SER A 31 -20.34 25.44 3.71
N ILE A 32 -20.89 25.26 4.90
CA ILE A 32 -22.34 25.18 5.15
C ILE A 32 -22.82 26.37 5.98
N ASP A 33 -22.04 27.46 6.03
CA ASP A 33 -22.44 28.69 6.69
C ASP A 33 -23.54 29.42 5.90
N GLY A 34 -24.50 30.01 6.61
CA GLY A 34 -25.62 30.75 6.02
C GLY A 34 -26.60 29.92 5.18
N VAL A 35 -26.45 28.60 5.07
CA VAL A 35 -27.44 27.73 4.41
C VAL A 35 -28.52 27.30 5.41
N ALA A 36 -29.72 27.01 4.89
CA ALA A 36 -30.83 26.54 5.73
C ALA A 36 -30.52 25.19 6.41
N ASP A 37 -31.04 24.98 7.61
CA ASP A 37 -30.78 23.78 8.44
C ASP A 37 -31.07 22.47 7.70
N PHE A 38 -32.14 22.39 6.91
CA PHE A 38 -32.43 21.19 6.11
C PHE A 38 -31.35 20.88 5.04
N VAL A 39 -30.66 21.91 4.52
CA VAL A 39 -29.53 21.74 3.59
C VAL A 39 -28.29 21.25 4.34
N GLN A 40 -28.05 21.80 5.54
CA GLN A 40 -26.95 21.36 6.40
C GLN A 40 -27.12 19.89 6.76
N ASN A 41 -28.31 19.50 7.22
CA ASN A 41 -28.65 18.12 7.56
C ASN A 41 -28.52 17.17 6.36
N ASP A 42 -28.87 17.61 5.15
CA ASP A 42 -28.67 16.81 3.93
C ASP A 42 -27.18 16.62 3.61
N VAL A 43 -26.35 17.68 3.69
CA VAL A 43 -24.90 17.57 3.47
C VAL A 43 -24.25 16.66 4.51
N ILE A 44 -24.59 16.82 5.78
CA ILE A 44 -24.08 16.00 6.90
C ILE A 44 -24.55 14.54 6.75
N GLY A 45 -25.81 14.31 6.39
CA GLY A 45 -26.35 12.99 6.12
C GLY A 45 -25.64 12.29 4.96
N ASN A 46 -25.37 13.01 3.87
CA ASN A 46 -24.60 12.49 2.74
C ASN A 46 -23.15 12.15 3.14
N ALA A 47 -22.49 13.00 3.94
CA ALA A 47 -21.16 12.73 4.47
C ALA A 47 -21.15 11.47 5.37
N SER A 48 -22.18 11.30 6.20
CA SER A 48 -22.37 10.10 7.03
C SER A 48 -22.50 8.83 6.17
N ILE A 49 -23.28 8.87 5.08
CA ILE A 49 -23.42 7.75 4.14
C ILE A 49 -22.06 7.40 3.50
N MET A 50 -21.28 8.41 3.10
CA MET A 50 -19.96 8.19 2.51
C MET A 50 -18.98 7.55 3.50
N LEU A 51 -19.01 7.94 4.77
CA LEU A 51 -18.22 7.29 5.81
C LEU A 51 -18.70 5.86 6.12
N GLY A 52 -20.01 5.62 6.02
CA GLY A 52 -20.58 4.27 6.07
C GLY A 52 -20.03 3.37 4.96
N TYR A 53 -19.98 3.89 3.72
CA TYR A 53 -19.35 3.19 2.59
C TYR A 53 -17.87 2.86 2.85
N VAL A 54 -17.10 3.82 3.37
CA VAL A 54 -15.69 3.60 3.76
C VAL A 54 -15.57 2.52 4.84
N SER A 55 -16.41 2.60 5.88
CA SER A 55 -16.47 1.60 6.96
C SER A 55 -16.72 0.20 6.39
N ASP A 56 -17.69 0.06 5.49
CA ASP A 56 -18.06 -1.23 4.91
C ASP A 56 -16.96 -1.79 4.01
N ALA A 57 -16.31 -0.95 3.21
CA ALA A 57 -15.18 -1.34 2.37
C ALA A 57 -13.98 -1.83 3.20
N MET A 58 -13.72 -1.19 4.34
CA MET A 58 -12.60 -1.54 5.21
C MET A 58 -12.90 -2.67 6.19
N LYS A 59 -14.16 -3.05 6.40
CA LYS A 59 -14.58 -4.03 7.42
C LYS A 59 -13.84 -5.36 7.37
N VAL A 60 -13.53 -5.84 6.17
CA VAL A 60 -12.86 -7.14 5.95
C VAL A 60 -11.34 -7.01 5.97
N VAL A 61 -10.82 -5.83 5.65
CA VAL A 61 -9.40 -5.60 5.38
C VAL A 61 -8.68 -5.00 6.59
N ASP A 62 -9.33 -4.05 7.26
CA ASP A 62 -8.83 -3.45 8.49
C ASP A 62 -10.00 -3.03 9.39
N SER A 63 -10.25 -3.83 10.43
CA SER A 63 -11.32 -3.56 11.39
C SER A 63 -11.09 -2.26 12.17
N ALA A 64 -9.83 -1.83 12.37
CA ALA A 64 -9.54 -0.59 13.09
C ALA A 64 -9.86 0.65 12.25
N VAL A 65 -9.60 0.62 10.93
CA VAL A 65 -10.06 1.68 10.02
C VAL A 65 -11.58 1.69 9.92
N SER A 66 -12.21 0.52 9.86
CA SER A 66 -13.68 0.39 9.85
C SER A 66 -14.30 0.99 11.12
N ASP A 67 -13.78 0.65 12.30
CA ASP A 67 -14.25 1.21 13.58
C ASP A 67 -14.01 2.71 13.66
N ALA A 68 -12.84 3.20 13.22
CA ALA A 68 -12.56 4.63 13.17
C ALA A 68 -13.52 5.38 12.22
N ALA A 69 -13.86 4.80 11.06
CA ALA A 69 -14.82 5.38 10.14
C ALA A 69 -16.22 5.47 10.76
N ARG A 70 -16.64 4.46 11.53
CA ARG A 70 -17.92 4.47 12.26
C ARG A 70 -17.96 5.50 13.38
N LEU A 71 -16.83 5.73 14.07
CA LEU A 71 -16.72 6.81 15.05
C LEU A 71 -16.85 8.18 14.38
N LEU A 72 -16.12 8.42 13.29
CA LEU A 72 -16.26 9.66 12.52
C LEU A 72 -17.67 9.83 11.95
N GLN A 73 -18.33 8.74 11.57
CA GLN A 73 -19.71 8.75 11.09
C GLN A 73 -20.69 9.24 12.18
N GLY A 74 -20.48 8.83 13.43
CA GLY A 74 -21.27 9.30 14.58
C GLY A 74 -21.00 10.76 14.93
N ASP A 75 -19.74 11.19 14.81
CA ASP A 75 -19.30 12.54 15.19
C ASP A 75 -19.35 13.55 14.03
N ILE A 76 -19.87 13.18 12.86
CA ILE A 76 -19.78 13.99 11.63
C ILE A 76 -20.38 15.39 11.79
N SER A 77 -21.45 15.53 12.58
CA SER A 77 -22.07 16.83 12.87
C SER A 77 -21.20 17.73 13.74
N VAL A 78 -20.30 17.16 14.54
CA VAL A 78 -19.34 17.89 15.38
C VAL A 78 -18.09 18.26 14.57
N LEU A 79 -17.74 17.44 13.58
CA LEU A 79 -16.59 17.66 12.69
C LEU A 79 -16.87 18.67 11.57
N LEU A 80 -18.14 18.85 11.21
CA LEU A 80 -18.62 19.84 10.25
C LEU A 80 -19.62 20.80 10.93
N PRO A 81 -19.24 21.53 12.00
CA PRO A 81 -20.16 22.44 12.69
C PRO A 81 -20.33 23.71 11.87
N PRO A 82 -21.49 24.37 11.82
CA PRO A 82 -21.61 25.72 11.27
C PRO A 82 -21.02 26.75 12.26
N PRO A 83 -20.17 27.71 11.84
CA PRO A 83 -19.50 27.83 10.54
C PRO A 83 -18.37 26.80 10.39
N SER A 84 -18.36 26.05 9.29
CA SER A 84 -17.43 24.93 9.13
C SER A 84 -16.09 25.40 8.58
N SER A 85 -15.02 25.17 9.34
CA SER A 85 -13.67 25.16 8.78
C SER A 85 -13.29 23.71 8.51
N GLY A 86 -13.22 23.36 7.24
CA GLY A 86 -13.08 21.97 6.84
C GLY A 86 -11.78 21.27 7.28
N LYS A 87 -10.78 22.02 7.76
CA LYS A 87 -9.47 21.52 8.13
C LYS A 87 -9.51 20.39 9.18
N ASN A 88 -10.35 20.54 10.21
CA ASN A 88 -10.48 19.51 11.25
C ASN A 88 -11.02 18.19 10.69
N PHE A 89 -11.96 18.25 9.75
CA PHE A 89 -12.51 17.05 9.11
C PHE A 89 -11.44 16.30 8.31
N VAL A 90 -10.67 16.99 7.47
CA VAL A 90 -9.59 16.38 6.67
C VAL A 90 -8.57 15.68 7.57
N GLU A 91 -8.14 16.35 8.65
CA GLU A 91 -7.18 15.77 9.59
C GLU A 91 -7.73 14.51 10.27
N GLN A 92 -9.02 14.48 10.61
CA GLN A 92 -9.64 13.30 11.21
C GLN A 92 -9.79 12.16 10.21
N VAL A 93 -10.13 12.43 8.95
CA VAL A 93 -10.14 11.43 7.87
C VAL A 93 -8.73 10.86 7.66
N GLN A 94 -7.70 11.70 7.60
CA GLN A 94 -6.31 11.24 7.49
C GLN A 94 -5.89 10.41 8.70
N LYS A 95 -6.28 10.81 9.92
CA LYS A 95 -6.04 10.03 11.14
C LYS A 95 -6.75 8.67 11.10
N MET A 96 -8.00 8.62 10.64
CA MET A 96 -8.76 7.38 10.46
C MET A 96 -8.00 6.40 9.56
N TRP A 97 -7.55 6.84 8.39
CA TRP A 97 -6.73 6.02 7.49
C TRP A 97 -5.44 5.52 8.15
N ARG A 98 -4.75 6.40 8.88
CA ARG A 98 -3.50 6.09 9.59
C ARG A 98 -3.69 5.20 10.83
N THR A 99 -4.92 4.98 11.30
CA THR A 99 -5.22 4.02 12.38
C THR A 99 -5.05 2.57 11.92
N GLY A 100 -5.17 2.31 10.60
CA GLY A 100 -5.00 0.99 9.96
C GLY A 100 -3.58 0.44 9.95
N LYS A 101 -2.75 0.87 10.89
CA LYS A 101 -1.36 0.48 11.05
C LYS A 101 -1.17 -0.95 11.56
N ARG A 102 -2.17 -1.82 11.55
CA ARG A 102 -2.05 -3.19 12.10
C ARG A 102 -1.59 -4.24 11.10
N LEU A 103 -1.46 -3.89 9.82
CA LEU A 103 -0.98 -4.79 8.75
C LEU A 103 0.54 -4.67 8.49
N TYR A 104 1.35 -4.40 9.52
CA TYR A 104 2.81 -4.45 9.39
C TYR A 104 3.29 -5.90 9.50
N GLY A 105 3.75 -6.47 8.39
CA GLY A 105 4.48 -7.74 8.43
C GLY A 105 4.44 -8.55 7.14
N ASN A 106 3.33 -8.50 6.40
CA ASN A 106 3.14 -9.28 5.18
C ASN A 106 2.91 -8.38 3.96
N ALA A 107 3.61 -8.64 2.87
CA ALA A 107 3.43 -7.90 1.62
C ALA A 107 2.01 -8.09 1.08
N SER A 108 1.45 -9.30 1.16
CA SER A 108 0.08 -9.61 0.74
C SER A 108 -0.98 -8.75 1.46
N ASP A 109 -0.81 -8.51 2.77
CA ASP A 109 -1.76 -7.71 3.54
C ASP A 109 -1.71 -6.24 3.10
N LEU A 110 -0.50 -5.70 2.89
CA LEU A 110 -0.31 -4.35 2.36
C LEU A 110 -0.85 -4.22 0.93
N VAL A 111 -0.63 -5.21 0.07
CA VAL A 111 -1.19 -5.26 -1.30
C VAL A 111 -2.72 -5.20 -1.25
N THR A 112 -3.34 -6.00 -0.38
CA THR A 112 -4.80 -6.03 -0.19
C THR A 112 -5.33 -4.68 0.29
N MET A 113 -4.64 -4.06 1.25
CA MET A 113 -4.97 -2.74 1.75
C MET A 113 -4.88 -1.67 0.64
N ILE A 114 -3.80 -1.64 -0.14
CA ILE A 114 -3.60 -0.70 -1.24
C ILE A 114 -4.73 -0.82 -2.28
N LYS A 115 -5.09 -2.04 -2.66
CA LYS A 115 -6.19 -2.29 -3.59
C LYS A 115 -7.54 -1.84 -3.03
N THR A 116 -7.77 -2.08 -1.75
CA THR A 116 -9.03 -1.70 -1.09
C THR A 116 -9.17 -0.17 -1.00
N LEU A 117 -8.11 0.53 -0.59
CA LEU A 117 -8.09 2.00 -0.56
C LEU A 117 -8.29 2.60 -1.96
N SER A 118 -7.65 2.01 -2.97
CA SER A 118 -7.85 2.40 -4.37
C SER A 118 -9.29 2.14 -4.82
N GLY A 119 -9.87 1.00 -4.44
CA GLY A 119 -11.26 0.63 -4.71
C GLY A 119 -12.27 1.60 -4.08
N VAL A 120 -12.04 2.03 -2.84
CA VAL A 120 -12.84 3.07 -2.18
C VAL A 120 -12.90 4.34 -3.02
N SER A 121 -11.75 4.79 -3.57
CA SER A 121 -11.72 6.00 -4.42
C SER A 121 -12.50 5.85 -5.74
N LEU A 122 -12.67 4.63 -6.23
CA LEU A 122 -13.39 4.33 -7.47
C LEU A 122 -14.89 4.05 -7.25
N GLY A 123 -15.30 3.81 -6.00
CA GLY A 123 -16.66 3.47 -5.61
C GLY A 123 -17.74 4.45 -6.06
N SER A 124 -18.93 3.92 -6.37
CA SER A 124 -20.11 4.69 -6.80
C SER A 124 -20.59 5.72 -5.79
N ASP A 125 -20.52 5.39 -4.51
CA ASP A 125 -21.03 6.24 -3.42
C ASP A 125 -20.20 7.51 -3.22
N LEU A 126 -18.93 7.46 -3.62
CA LEU A 126 -18.05 8.61 -3.64
C LEU A 126 -18.00 9.30 -5.01
N GLN A 127 -18.75 8.89 -6.04
CA GLN A 127 -18.67 9.57 -7.34
C GLN A 127 -19.19 11.01 -7.29
N PRO A 128 -18.55 11.95 -7.99
CA PRO A 128 -19.04 13.32 -8.09
C PRO A 128 -20.39 13.34 -8.78
N ARG A 129 -21.33 14.13 -8.23
CA ARG A 129 -22.66 14.32 -8.78
C ARG A 129 -22.72 15.62 -9.59
N GLY A 130 -23.41 15.58 -10.72
CA GLY A 130 -23.59 16.75 -11.57
C GLY A 130 -24.48 17.80 -10.89
N VAL A 131 -24.12 19.08 -11.04
CA VAL A 131 -24.96 20.23 -10.68
C VAL A 131 -25.54 20.79 -11.98
N TRP A 132 -26.86 20.83 -12.09
CA TRP A 132 -27.55 21.28 -13.30
C TRP A 132 -28.03 22.71 -13.16
N LYS A 133 -28.13 23.43 -14.29
CA LYS A 133 -28.66 24.80 -14.32
C LYS A 133 -30.14 24.88 -13.89
N THR A 134 -30.86 23.77 -13.97
CA THR A 134 -32.26 23.62 -13.56
C THR A 134 -32.42 23.31 -12.09
N ASP A 135 -31.34 23.01 -11.37
CA ASP A 135 -31.40 22.68 -9.95
C ASP A 135 -31.76 23.93 -9.14
N SER A 136 -32.54 23.72 -8.07
CA SER A 136 -32.78 24.79 -7.10
C SER A 136 -31.46 25.19 -6.45
N LYS A 137 -31.35 26.45 -5.97
CA LYS A 137 -30.13 26.92 -5.29
C LYS A 137 -29.74 26.01 -4.12
N THR A 138 -30.71 25.50 -3.36
CA THR A 138 -30.47 24.61 -2.22
C THR A 138 -29.95 23.25 -2.67
N THR A 139 -30.53 22.66 -3.72
CA THR A 139 -30.06 21.39 -4.31
C THR A 139 -28.64 21.52 -4.89
N ALA A 140 -28.37 22.61 -5.60
CA ALA A 140 -27.07 22.89 -6.18
C ALA A 140 -26.00 23.03 -5.08
N THR A 141 -26.29 23.81 -4.03
CA THR A 141 -25.39 23.97 -2.89
C THR A 141 -25.15 22.65 -2.16
N ALA A 142 -26.20 21.88 -1.84
CA ALA A 142 -26.05 20.58 -1.19
C ALA A 142 -25.16 19.63 -2.00
N THR A 143 -25.39 19.57 -3.32
CA THR A 143 -24.63 18.72 -4.25
C THR A 143 -23.17 19.16 -4.35
N GLN A 144 -22.91 20.47 -4.41
CA GLN A 144 -21.56 21.01 -4.43
C GLN A 144 -20.79 20.67 -3.14
N GLN A 145 -21.38 20.90 -1.97
CA GLN A 145 -20.73 20.60 -0.69
C GLN A 145 -20.51 19.09 -0.49
N ARG A 146 -21.48 18.27 -0.90
CA ARG A 146 -21.35 16.81 -0.96
C ARG A 146 -20.15 16.39 -1.83
N ASN A 147 -20.00 16.99 -3.02
CA ASN A 147 -18.91 16.67 -3.92
C ASN A 147 -17.55 17.01 -3.33
N VAL A 148 -17.46 18.10 -2.55
CA VAL A 148 -16.23 18.51 -1.85
C VAL A 148 -15.85 17.45 -0.80
N VAL A 149 -16.79 17.01 0.04
CA VAL A 149 -16.56 15.90 1.01
C VAL A 149 -16.14 14.61 0.30
N ALA A 150 -16.84 14.24 -0.77
CA ALA A 150 -16.50 13.05 -1.55
C ALA A 150 -15.09 13.15 -2.14
N SER A 151 -14.71 14.31 -2.67
CA SER A 151 -13.38 14.51 -3.24
C SER A 151 -12.27 14.33 -2.22
N THR A 152 -12.46 14.84 -0.99
CA THR A 152 -11.53 14.65 0.12
C THR A 152 -11.39 13.18 0.51
N LEU A 153 -12.49 12.44 0.61
CA LEU A 153 -12.43 11.01 0.94
C LEU A 153 -11.67 10.21 -0.13
N ARG A 154 -11.90 10.51 -1.42
CA ARG A 154 -11.20 9.83 -2.52
C ARG A 154 -9.71 10.18 -2.57
N THR A 155 -9.35 11.45 -2.44
CA THR A 155 -7.96 11.90 -2.54
C THR A 155 -7.13 11.50 -1.32
N THR A 156 -7.70 11.52 -0.11
CA THR A 156 -7.03 11.00 1.10
C THR A 156 -6.84 9.49 1.05
N ALA A 157 -7.81 8.73 0.51
CA ALA A 157 -7.65 7.29 0.29
C ALA A 157 -6.51 6.98 -0.69
N ILE A 158 -6.40 7.73 -1.79
CA ILE A 158 -5.28 7.61 -2.75
C ILE A 158 -3.94 7.97 -2.08
N SER A 159 -3.90 9.04 -1.28
CA SER A 159 -2.70 9.46 -0.56
C SER A 159 -2.22 8.37 0.40
N GLU A 160 -3.11 7.78 1.21
CA GLU A 160 -2.74 6.67 2.11
C GLU A 160 -2.36 5.41 1.31
N ALA A 161 -3.04 5.11 0.19
CA ALA A 161 -2.69 3.97 -0.65
C ALA A 161 -1.28 4.11 -1.24
N ALA A 162 -0.93 5.32 -1.74
CA ALA A 162 0.42 5.62 -2.22
C ALA A 162 1.46 5.59 -1.08
N TYR A 163 1.10 6.08 0.11
CA TYR A 163 1.96 5.98 1.29
C TYR A 163 2.19 4.51 1.69
N ALA A 164 1.17 3.66 1.61
CA ALA A 164 1.29 2.23 1.91
C ALA A 164 2.25 1.50 0.97
N VAL A 165 2.37 1.93 -0.29
CA VAL A 165 3.39 1.42 -1.24
C VAL A 165 4.80 1.65 -0.71
N THR A 166 5.08 2.79 -0.08
CA THR A 166 6.40 3.07 0.51
C THR A 166 6.76 2.08 1.62
N ARG A 167 5.75 1.50 2.29
CA ARG A 167 5.90 0.51 3.36
C ARG A 167 6.10 -0.91 2.85
N LEU A 168 5.95 -1.16 1.54
CA LEU A 168 6.20 -2.48 0.98
C LEU A 168 7.67 -2.86 1.21
N PRO A 169 7.96 -4.10 1.61
CA PRO A 169 9.33 -4.59 1.69
C PRO A 169 10.03 -4.47 0.33
N ALA A 170 11.18 -3.79 0.29
CA ALA A 170 12.01 -3.71 -0.91
C ALA A 170 13.02 -4.88 -0.94
N PRO A 171 13.21 -5.56 -2.08
CA PRO A 171 14.28 -6.54 -2.24
C PRO A 171 15.64 -5.83 -2.26
N THR A 172 16.16 -5.52 -1.07
CA THR A 172 17.55 -5.09 -0.92
C THR A 172 18.46 -6.32 -0.89
N ILE A 173 19.68 -6.20 -1.41
CA ILE A 173 20.71 -7.25 -1.32
C ILE A 173 20.84 -7.72 0.15
N SER A 174 20.71 -6.80 1.11
CA SER A 174 20.70 -7.09 2.55
C SER A 174 19.46 -7.84 3.06
N ALA A 175 18.26 -7.59 2.53
CA ALA A 175 17.05 -8.35 2.89
C ALA A 175 17.10 -9.79 2.32
N VAL A 176 17.69 -9.96 1.14
CA VAL A 176 17.97 -11.29 0.56
C VAL A 176 19.04 -12.01 1.38
N MET A 177 20.07 -11.29 1.87
CA MET A 177 21.12 -11.85 2.74
C MET A 177 20.66 -12.12 4.19
N GLN A 178 19.78 -11.30 4.77
CA GLN A 178 19.17 -11.57 6.08
C GLN A 178 18.26 -12.79 6.02
N ASN A 179 17.47 -12.94 4.94
CA ASN A 179 16.74 -14.18 4.66
C ASN A 179 17.67 -15.37 4.36
N ALA A 180 18.93 -15.14 3.94
CA ALA A 180 19.94 -16.18 3.76
C ALA A 180 20.64 -16.57 5.09
N ALA A 181 20.77 -15.65 6.04
CA ALA A 181 21.39 -15.91 7.35
C ALA A 181 20.50 -16.72 8.29
N VAL A 182 19.18 -16.72 8.10
CA VAL A 182 18.21 -17.51 8.90
C VAL A 182 18.30 -19.03 8.61
N GLY A 183 19.11 -19.45 7.64
CA GLY A 183 19.45 -20.86 7.40
C GLY A 183 20.60 -21.40 8.27
N GLN A 184 21.31 -20.55 9.01
CA GLN A 184 22.27 -20.98 10.03
C GLN A 184 21.70 -20.67 11.40
N ALA A 185 21.40 -21.72 12.16
CA ALA A 185 21.12 -21.60 13.58
C ALA A 185 22.27 -20.84 14.25
N THR A 186 22.10 -19.55 14.50
CA THR A 186 22.91 -18.80 15.46
C THR A 186 22.48 -19.28 16.84
N THR A 187 23.11 -20.34 17.34
CA THR A 187 23.13 -20.62 18.76
C THR A 187 23.75 -19.40 19.48
N PRO A 188 23.12 -18.85 20.53
CA PRO A 188 23.80 -17.91 21.40
C PRO A 188 25.01 -18.64 21.98
N ALA A 189 26.20 -18.06 21.86
CA ALA A 189 27.39 -18.56 22.51
C ALA A 189 27.21 -18.50 24.03
N GLN A 190 26.66 -19.56 24.64
CA GLN A 190 26.76 -19.79 26.07
C GLN A 190 28.13 -20.39 26.37
N SER A 191 29.03 -19.51 26.80
CA SER A 191 30.27 -19.84 27.48
C SER A 191 29.97 -20.57 28.79
N THR A 192 30.00 -21.91 28.80
CA THR A 192 30.40 -22.73 29.95
C THR A 192 30.79 -24.13 29.48
N GLY A 193 31.99 -24.59 29.85
CA GLY A 193 32.63 -25.80 29.33
C GLY A 193 32.02 -27.14 29.78
N TRP A 194 30.85 -27.49 29.23
CA TRP A 194 30.27 -28.83 29.28
C TRP A 194 29.83 -29.25 27.86
N PRO A 195 29.99 -30.53 27.45
CA PRO A 195 29.60 -30.98 26.11
C PRO A 195 28.07 -30.91 25.96
N SER A 196 27.61 -30.07 25.04
CA SER A 196 26.19 -29.95 24.70
C SER A 196 25.75 -31.16 23.86
N VAL A 197 24.96 -32.05 24.46
CA VAL A 197 24.32 -33.16 23.74
C VAL A 197 22.96 -32.66 23.24
N THR A 198 22.87 -32.34 21.95
CA THR A 198 21.61 -31.97 21.32
C THR A 198 20.89 -33.22 20.81
N HIS A 199 19.73 -33.54 21.40
CA HIS A 199 18.83 -34.57 20.89
C HIS A 199 17.85 -33.94 19.86
N PRO A 200 17.76 -34.46 18.62
CA PRO A 200 16.91 -33.89 17.57
C PRO A 200 15.43 -33.73 17.96
N ALA A 201 14.93 -34.60 18.84
CA ALA A 201 13.53 -34.60 19.27
C ALA A 201 13.18 -33.46 20.25
N LEU A 202 14.16 -32.87 20.95
CA LEU A 202 13.96 -31.82 21.96
C LEU A 202 14.03 -30.40 21.36
N ASN A 203 14.49 -30.26 20.11
CA ASN A 203 14.62 -28.96 19.42
C ASN A 203 13.47 -28.70 18.43
N ASN A 204 12.31 -29.33 18.65
CA ASN A 204 11.13 -29.25 17.77
C ASN A 204 10.28 -27.98 17.97
N ALA A 205 10.80 -26.93 18.58
CA ALA A 205 10.16 -25.62 18.48
C ALA A 205 10.18 -25.23 16.99
N PRO A 206 9.03 -24.98 16.33
CA PRO A 206 9.02 -24.54 14.97
C PRO A 206 9.86 -23.26 14.90
N ALA A 207 10.93 -23.28 14.10
CA ALA A 207 11.67 -22.07 13.80
C ALA A 207 10.65 -21.05 13.30
N VAL A 208 10.44 -19.97 14.06
CA VAL A 208 9.65 -18.83 13.60
C VAL A 208 10.41 -18.28 12.40
N LYS A 209 9.98 -18.70 11.21
CA LYS A 209 10.50 -18.20 9.95
C LYS A 209 10.04 -16.74 9.85
N ASN A 210 10.86 -15.82 10.34
CA ASN A 210 10.78 -14.41 9.98
C ASN A 210 11.30 -14.26 8.54
N THR A 211 10.66 -14.92 7.58
CA THR A 211 10.88 -14.63 6.17
C THR A 211 10.16 -13.33 5.90
N VAL A 212 10.91 -12.27 5.59
CA VAL A 212 10.30 -11.05 5.06
C VAL A 212 9.59 -11.45 3.77
N ASP A 213 8.26 -11.43 3.80
CA ASP A 213 7.41 -11.68 2.65
C ASP A 213 7.59 -10.53 1.66
N LEU A 214 8.12 -10.82 0.48
CA LEU A 214 8.40 -9.82 -0.55
C LEU A 214 7.26 -9.82 -1.57
N PRO A 215 6.77 -8.65 -2.00
CA PRO A 215 5.74 -8.59 -3.02
C PRO A 215 6.26 -9.19 -4.32
N THR A 216 5.42 -10.01 -4.95
CA THR A 216 5.71 -10.61 -6.25
C THR A 216 5.68 -9.56 -7.36
N TRP A 217 6.32 -9.88 -8.50
CA TRP A 217 6.30 -9.00 -9.68
C TRP A 217 4.88 -8.72 -10.18
N GLU A 218 4.00 -9.73 -10.14
CA GLU A 218 2.60 -9.61 -10.55
C GLU A 218 1.83 -8.69 -9.59
N GLU A 219 2.03 -8.83 -8.28
CA GLU A 219 1.40 -7.95 -7.28
C GLU A 219 1.86 -6.49 -7.42
N LEU A 220 3.15 -6.25 -7.67
CA LEU A 220 3.68 -4.89 -7.91
C LEU A 220 3.10 -4.28 -9.18
N THR A 221 2.96 -5.08 -10.24
CA THR A 221 2.34 -4.66 -11.51
C THR A 221 0.86 -4.31 -11.30
N ASP A 222 0.12 -5.16 -10.59
CA ASP A 222 -1.29 -4.96 -10.32
C ASP A 222 -1.54 -3.75 -9.40
N ILE A 223 -0.68 -3.54 -8.39
CA ILE A 223 -0.70 -2.32 -7.55
C ILE A 223 -0.54 -1.08 -8.43
N ARG A 224 0.47 -1.07 -9.31
CA ARG A 224 0.75 0.06 -10.20
C ARG A 224 -0.45 0.38 -11.08
N ASP A 225 -1.04 -0.63 -11.71
CA ASP A 225 -2.13 -0.46 -12.67
C ASP A 225 -3.42 -0.02 -11.96
N THR A 226 -3.71 -0.61 -10.79
CA THR A 226 -4.84 -0.22 -9.93
C THR A 226 -4.72 1.22 -9.45
N LEU A 227 -3.56 1.63 -8.91
CA LEU A 227 -3.34 2.99 -8.42
C LEU A 227 -3.31 4.01 -9.56
N ASN A 228 -2.69 3.71 -10.69
CA ASN A 228 -2.71 4.59 -11.84
C ASN A 228 -4.14 4.82 -12.33
N THR A 229 -4.98 3.78 -12.36
CA THR A 229 -6.40 3.92 -12.72
C THR A 229 -7.15 4.83 -11.74
N ALA A 230 -6.93 4.66 -10.43
CA ALA A 230 -7.52 5.52 -9.40
C ALA A 230 -7.07 6.98 -9.53
N ILE A 231 -5.77 7.22 -9.69
CA ILE A 231 -5.20 8.56 -9.83
C ILE A 231 -5.68 9.22 -11.13
N ASP A 232 -5.66 8.51 -12.27
CA ASP A 232 -6.16 9.05 -13.55
C ASP A 232 -7.64 9.40 -13.47
N LYS A 233 -8.41 8.61 -12.74
CA LYS A 233 -9.81 8.91 -12.50
C LYS A 233 -9.97 10.19 -11.67
N GLU A 234 -9.21 10.38 -10.59
CA GLU A 234 -9.27 11.64 -9.82
C GLU A 234 -8.71 12.84 -10.59
N LEU A 235 -7.68 12.67 -11.41
CA LEU A 235 -7.18 13.73 -12.30
C LEU A 235 -8.26 14.22 -13.28
N SER A 236 -9.14 13.33 -13.74
CA SER A 236 -10.29 13.71 -14.58
C SER A 236 -11.44 14.39 -13.83
N ARG A 237 -11.47 14.27 -12.50
CA ARG A 237 -12.54 14.80 -11.63
C ARG A 237 -12.16 16.11 -10.94
N THR A 238 -10.87 16.33 -10.69
CA THR A 238 -10.39 17.53 -9.99
C THR A 238 -10.54 18.78 -10.85
N THR A 239 -10.99 19.86 -10.21
CA THR A 239 -11.04 21.21 -10.81
C THR A 239 -10.01 22.15 -10.19
N SER A 240 -9.25 21.69 -9.19
CA SER A 240 -8.20 22.47 -8.53
C SER A 240 -6.86 22.18 -9.20
N ASP A 241 -6.22 23.21 -9.75
CA ASP A 241 -4.92 23.11 -10.41
C ASP A 241 -3.83 22.62 -9.43
N ALA A 242 -3.85 23.11 -8.19
CA ALA A 242 -2.91 22.70 -7.16
C ALA A 242 -3.03 21.20 -6.84
N LEU A 243 -4.26 20.72 -6.65
CA LEU A 243 -4.54 19.31 -6.42
C LEU A 243 -4.18 18.45 -7.63
N PHE A 244 -4.44 18.93 -8.86
CA PHE A 244 -4.07 18.26 -10.09
C PHE A 244 -2.55 18.07 -10.21
N LEU A 245 -1.76 19.12 -9.95
CA LEU A 245 -0.31 19.05 -9.98
C LEU A 245 0.25 18.12 -8.89
N ALA A 246 -0.32 18.16 -7.68
CA ALA A 246 0.07 17.27 -6.59
C ALA A 246 -0.20 15.79 -6.93
N LEU A 247 -1.39 15.47 -7.45
CA LEU A 247 -1.74 14.11 -7.90
C LEU A 247 -0.83 13.64 -9.04
N ARG A 248 -0.51 14.51 -10.00
CA ARG A 248 0.43 14.19 -11.08
C ARG A 248 1.83 13.89 -10.57
N ARG A 249 2.30 14.63 -9.57
CA ARG A 249 3.59 14.38 -8.91
C ARG A 249 3.59 13.03 -8.19
N VAL A 250 2.56 12.75 -7.39
CA VAL A 250 2.39 11.44 -6.74
C VAL A 250 2.38 10.31 -7.77
N LYS A 251 1.68 10.47 -8.91
CA LYS A 251 1.69 9.48 -10.00
C LYS A 251 3.10 9.23 -10.53
N ALA A 252 3.87 10.28 -10.80
CA ALA A 252 5.22 10.14 -11.34
C ALA A 252 6.16 9.43 -10.36
N ASP A 253 6.15 9.86 -9.09
CA ASP A 253 7.01 9.30 -8.05
C ASP A 253 6.60 7.88 -7.65
N LEU A 254 5.30 7.57 -7.66
CA LEU A 254 4.77 6.22 -7.46
C LEU A 254 5.28 5.26 -8.54
N ASN A 255 5.18 5.66 -9.81
CA ASN A 255 5.66 4.84 -10.90
C ASN A 255 7.19 4.68 -10.85
N ALA A 256 7.94 5.71 -10.43
CA ALA A 256 9.38 5.61 -10.23
C ALA A 256 9.75 4.62 -9.11
N ASP A 257 9.06 4.67 -7.96
CA ASP A 257 9.27 3.74 -6.84
C ASP A 257 8.92 2.31 -7.23
N ILE A 258 7.75 2.08 -7.83
CA ILE A 258 7.33 0.73 -8.26
C ILE A 258 8.24 0.20 -9.37
N ASN A 259 8.65 1.01 -10.35
CA ASN A 259 9.60 0.56 -11.38
C ASN A 259 10.94 0.16 -10.77
N THR A 260 11.46 0.92 -9.81
CA THR A 260 12.69 0.56 -9.08
C THR A 260 12.52 -0.78 -8.34
N ARG A 261 11.36 -1.00 -7.73
CA ARG A 261 11.03 -2.27 -7.06
C ARG A 261 10.85 -3.42 -8.05
N LEU A 262 10.28 -3.17 -9.23
CA LEU A 262 10.12 -4.16 -10.30
C LEU A 262 11.47 -4.56 -10.92
N GLU A 263 12.40 -3.61 -11.09
CA GLU A 263 13.77 -3.89 -11.52
C GLU A 263 14.51 -4.78 -10.51
N GLN A 264 14.30 -4.53 -9.21
CA GLN A 264 14.90 -5.34 -8.15
C GLN A 264 14.15 -6.66 -7.89
N SER A 265 12.84 -6.68 -8.13
CA SER A 265 11.99 -7.87 -8.06
C SER A 265 12.18 -8.65 -9.35
N ALA A 266 13.30 -9.37 -9.39
CA ALA A 266 13.73 -10.09 -10.58
C ALA A 266 12.60 -10.99 -11.11
N ARG A 267 12.16 -10.69 -12.33
CA ARG A 267 11.05 -11.38 -13.01
C ARG A 267 11.38 -12.87 -13.05
N ILE A 268 10.47 -13.70 -12.55
CA ILE A 268 10.70 -15.13 -12.43
C ILE A 268 10.41 -15.76 -13.79
N ILE A 269 11.41 -16.38 -14.40
CA ILE A 269 11.24 -17.24 -15.56
C ILE A 269 11.38 -18.70 -15.15
N GLN A 270 10.74 -19.59 -15.89
CA GLN A 270 10.97 -21.02 -15.77
C GLN A 270 12.13 -21.40 -16.69
N ARG A 271 13.18 -21.99 -16.12
CA ARG A 271 14.27 -22.63 -16.87
C ARG A 271 14.45 -24.06 -16.40
N THR A 272 14.57 -24.97 -17.35
CA THR A 272 14.80 -26.40 -17.06
C THR A 272 16.28 -26.69 -17.32
N PRO A 273 17.01 -27.26 -16.34
CA PRO A 273 18.37 -27.76 -16.57
C PRO A 273 18.37 -28.89 -17.61
N ASP A 274 19.37 -28.96 -18.48
CA ASP A 274 19.48 -30.07 -19.45
C ASP A 274 19.90 -31.38 -18.78
N GLU A 275 20.61 -31.30 -17.64
CA GLU A 275 21.12 -32.42 -16.85
C GLU A 275 21.18 -32.08 -15.36
N VAL A 276 21.39 -33.10 -14.52
CA VAL A 276 21.47 -32.93 -13.04
C VAL A 276 22.81 -32.30 -12.68
N LEU A 277 22.79 -30.98 -12.45
CA LEU A 277 23.97 -30.18 -12.12
C LEU A 277 23.86 -29.61 -10.70
N PRO A 278 25.02 -29.30 -10.05
CA PRO A 278 25.01 -28.53 -8.83
C PRO A 278 24.41 -27.13 -9.04
N ALA A 279 23.69 -26.62 -8.04
CA ALA A 279 23.08 -25.29 -8.07
C ALA A 279 24.13 -24.18 -8.33
N LEU A 280 25.35 -24.37 -7.84
CA LEU A 280 26.49 -23.47 -8.08
C LEU A 280 26.84 -23.37 -9.57
N VAL A 281 26.84 -24.49 -10.29
CA VAL A 281 27.15 -24.55 -11.73
C VAL A 281 26.00 -23.95 -12.53
N LEU A 282 24.75 -24.23 -12.14
CA LEU A 282 23.57 -23.60 -12.73
C LEU A 282 23.56 -22.08 -12.52
N ALA A 283 23.97 -21.60 -11.34
CA ALA A 283 24.06 -20.17 -11.07
C ALA A 283 25.17 -19.48 -11.86
N ALA A 284 26.33 -20.12 -11.98
CA ALA A 284 27.42 -19.63 -12.82
C ALA A 284 27.00 -19.54 -14.30
N THR A 285 26.30 -20.55 -14.82
CA THR A 285 25.88 -20.58 -16.23
C THR A 285 24.70 -19.67 -16.53
N TRP A 286 23.70 -19.59 -15.64
CA TRP A 286 22.47 -18.83 -15.88
C TRP A 286 22.57 -17.37 -15.48
N PHE A 287 23.40 -17.04 -14.49
CA PHE A 287 23.52 -15.68 -13.96
C PHE A 287 24.89 -15.05 -14.13
N ASP A 288 25.87 -15.76 -14.71
CA ASP A 288 27.29 -15.36 -14.73
C ASP A 288 27.83 -15.04 -13.32
N ASN A 289 27.20 -15.62 -12.29
CA ASN A 289 27.53 -15.39 -10.89
C ASN A 289 27.17 -16.60 -10.04
N ALA A 290 28.21 -17.37 -9.66
CA ALA A 290 28.08 -18.57 -8.85
C ALA A 290 27.48 -18.31 -7.45
N ALA A 291 27.63 -17.11 -6.88
CA ALA A 291 27.13 -16.77 -5.55
C ALA A 291 25.59 -16.66 -5.47
N ARG A 292 24.89 -16.82 -6.60
CA ARG A 292 23.42 -16.81 -6.69
C ARG A 292 22.79 -18.21 -6.64
N ASP A 293 23.56 -19.23 -6.32
CA ASP A 293 23.09 -20.61 -6.16
C ASP A 293 22.02 -20.76 -5.07
N ALA A 294 22.18 -20.02 -3.97
CA ALA A 294 21.21 -19.95 -2.88
C ALA A 294 19.81 -19.48 -3.35
N ASP A 295 19.74 -18.67 -4.42
CA ASP A 295 18.45 -18.24 -4.98
C ASP A 295 17.75 -19.38 -5.73
N ILE A 296 18.48 -20.22 -6.46
CA ILE A 296 17.94 -21.39 -7.17
C ILE A 296 17.39 -22.39 -6.15
N ILE A 297 18.18 -22.69 -5.11
CA ILE A 297 17.84 -23.67 -4.06
C ILE A 297 16.59 -23.22 -3.30
N ARG A 298 16.56 -21.97 -2.83
CA ARG A 298 15.49 -21.45 -2.00
C ARG A 298 14.16 -21.34 -2.76
N ARG A 299 14.19 -20.91 -4.03
CA ARG A 299 12.98 -20.68 -4.83
C ARG A 299 12.30 -21.96 -5.30
N ASN A 300 13.07 -23.05 -5.42
CA ASN A 300 12.58 -24.33 -5.93
C ASN A 300 12.55 -25.42 -4.87
N ALA A 301 12.77 -25.06 -3.59
CA ALA A 301 12.80 -25.97 -2.45
C ALA A 301 13.70 -27.20 -2.68
N ILE A 302 14.89 -26.97 -3.26
CA ILE A 302 15.83 -28.05 -3.60
C ILE A 302 16.45 -28.59 -2.32
N THR A 303 16.28 -29.88 -2.06
CA THR A 303 16.78 -30.54 -0.85
C THR A 303 18.31 -30.69 -0.85
N HIS A 304 18.90 -30.96 -2.02
CA HIS A 304 20.34 -31.20 -2.16
C HIS A 304 20.96 -30.21 -3.15
N PRO A 305 21.73 -29.21 -2.68
CA PRO A 305 22.39 -28.22 -3.54
C PRO A 305 23.29 -28.79 -4.64
N GLY A 306 23.89 -29.98 -4.40
CA GLY A 306 24.74 -30.67 -5.38
C GLY A 306 23.97 -31.45 -6.45
N PHE A 307 22.66 -31.62 -6.30
CA PHE A 307 21.82 -32.44 -7.18
C PHE A 307 20.51 -31.72 -7.47
N VAL A 308 20.54 -30.81 -8.43
CA VAL A 308 19.34 -30.10 -8.90
C VAL A 308 18.62 -30.96 -9.95
N PRO A 309 17.35 -31.35 -9.73
CA PRO A 309 16.62 -32.18 -10.69
C PRO A 309 16.29 -31.43 -11.99
N VAL A 310 16.16 -32.19 -13.08
CA VAL A 310 15.74 -31.71 -14.41
C VAL A 310 14.22 -31.48 -14.43
N ILE A 311 13.79 -30.45 -13.71
CA ILE A 311 12.41 -29.97 -13.67
C ILE A 311 12.39 -28.46 -13.98
N PRO A 312 11.25 -27.88 -14.40
CA PRO A 312 11.14 -26.44 -14.56
C PRO A 312 11.45 -25.70 -13.25
N LEU A 313 12.57 -24.99 -13.21
CA LEU A 313 13.00 -24.19 -12.06
C LEU A 313 12.59 -22.74 -12.24
N LYS A 314 11.99 -22.16 -11.20
CA LYS A 314 11.72 -20.74 -11.06
C LYS A 314 13.04 -20.02 -10.76
N VAL A 315 13.53 -19.24 -11.72
CA VAL A 315 14.75 -18.46 -11.60
C VAL A 315 14.53 -16.99 -12.00
N PRO A 316 15.19 -16.04 -11.32
CA PRO A 316 15.15 -14.63 -11.71
C PRO A 316 15.75 -14.43 -13.11
N VAL A 317 15.17 -13.57 -13.96
CA VAL A 317 15.89 -13.06 -15.14
C VAL A 317 17.09 -12.21 -14.72
N GLN A 318 18.14 -12.26 -15.55
CA GLN A 318 19.30 -11.35 -15.45
C GLN A 318 18.88 -9.89 -15.61
#